data_AF-A0A161UVY1-F1
#
_entry.id   AF-A0A161UVY1-F1
#
_cell.length_a   1.000
_cell.length_b   1.000
_cell.length_c   1.000
_cell.angle_alpha   90.00
_cell.angle_beta   90.00
_cell.angle_gamma   90.00
#
_symmetry.space_group_name_H-M   'P 1'
#
loop_
_entity.id
_entity.type
_entity.pdbx_description
1 polymer ?
#
loop_
_entity_poly.entity_id
_entity_poly.type
_entity_poly.pdbx_seq_one_letter_code
_entity_poly.pdbx_strand_id
1 'polypeptide(L)' 'MTEFSGGCIPPGHEIWTAFVGKPGEGCSEEIDVYVPRGSSDTYIRAAVQAILDADYVPGLNIIGVTEFTGATIYTAGAQR' A
#
# COMPACT_ATOMS: atom_id res chain seq x y z
N MET A 1 7.20 0.64 8.32
CA MET A 1 6.91 0.94 6.90
C MET A 1 5.87 2.06 6.93
N THR A 2 5.90 2.98 5.97
CA THR A 2 4.95 4.10 5.89
C THR A 2 4.13 3.95 4.62
N GLU A 3 2.88 4.41 4.67
CA GLU A 3 2.01 4.53 3.51
C GLU A 3 2.70 5.33 2.38
N PHE A 4 2.47 4.93 1.13
CA PHE A 4 2.97 5.61 -0.04
C PHE A 4 2.00 6.71 -0.46
N SER A 5 2.41 7.97 -0.33
CA SER A 5 1.59 9.14 -0.68
C SER A 5 1.92 9.72 -2.08
N GLY A 6 2.48 8.93 -2.99
CA GLY A 6 2.97 9.37 -4.29
C GLY A 6 4.50 9.61 -4.36
N GLY A 7 5.05 9.64 -5.58
CA GLY A 7 6.47 9.85 -5.83
C GLY A 7 7.14 8.77 -6.69
N CYS A 8 8.47 8.72 -6.66
CA CYS A 8 9.23 7.72 -7.40
C CYS A 8 9.28 6.39 -6.64
N ILE A 9 9.10 5.28 -7.36
CA ILE A 9 9.24 3.93 -6.80
C ILE A 9 10.72 3.52 -6.91
N PRO A 10 11.35 3.09 -5.79
CA PRO A 10 12.71 2.57 -5.84
C PRO A 10 12.83 1.36 -6.79
N PRO A 11 13.97 1.16 -7.47
CA PRO A 11 14.22 -0.05 -8.24
C PRO A 11 13.98 -1.32 -7.41
N GLY A 12 13.39 -2.34 -8.04
CA GLY A 12 13.07 -3.62 -7.37
C GLY A 12 11.85 -3.58 -6.46
N HIS A 13 11.09 -2.48 -6.41
CA HIS A 13 9.84 -2.38 -5.68
C HIS A 13 8.65 -2.22 -6.63
N GLU A 14 7.45 -2.46 -6.11
CA GLU A 14 6.15 -2.25 -6.76
C GLU A 14 5.14 -1.72 -5.72
N ILE A 15 4.02 -1.17 -6.18
CA ILE A 15 2.97 -0.65 -5.29
C ILE A 15 1.76 -1.58 -5.32
N TRP A 16 1.18 -1.80 -4.15
CA TRP A 16 -0.10 -2.46 -3.96
C TRP A 16 -1.03 -1.53 -3.18
N THR A 17 -2.32 -1.57 -3.52
CA THR A 17 -3.38 -0.85 -2.80
C THR A 17 -4.13 -1.83 -1.91
N ALA A 18 -4.21 -1.52 -0.62
CA ALA A 18 -5.04 -2.25 0.32
C ALA A 18 -6.30 -1.46 0.65
N PHE A 19 -7.44 -2.13 0.60
CA PHE A 19 -8.71 -1.59 1.07
C PHE A 19 -8.90 -1.97 2.53
N VAL A 20 -9.06 -0.96 3.38
CA VAL A 20 -9.26 -1.14 4.82
C VAL A 20 -10.59 -0.55 5.24
N GLY A 21 -11.27 -1.20 6.19
CA GLY A 21 -12.54 -0.69 6.68
C GLY A 21 -13.02 -1.44 7.91
N LYS A 22 -14.08 -0.92 8.54
CA LYS A 22 -14.71 -1.62 9.66
C LYS A 22 -15.85 -2.51 9.16
N PRO A 23 -16.07 -3.67 9.81
CA PRO A 23 -17.18 -4.55 9.46
C PRO A 23 -18.51 -3.79 9.58
N GLY A 24 -19.29 -3.79 8.50
CA GLY A 24 -20.65 -3.23 8.48
C GLY A 24 -20.75 -1.72 8.25
N GLU A 25 -19.64 -0.97 8.11
CA GLU A 25 -19.70 0.48 7.83
C GLU A 25 -19.98 0.79 6.34
N GLY A 26 -19.74 -0.17 5.44
CA GLY A 26 -20.01 0.00 4.00
C GLY A 26 -19.10 1.02 3.30
N CYS A 27 -18.10 1.54 4.00
CA CYS A 27 -17.05 2.41 3.47
C CYS A 27 -15.68 1.78 3.71
N SER A 28 -14.75 2.01 2.79
CA SER A 28 -13.35 1.61 2.90
C SER A 28 -12.44 2.77 2.54
N GLU A 29 -11.27 2.79 3.16
CA GLU A 29 -10.15 3.66 2.84
C GLU A 29 -9.09 2.86 2.09
N GLU A 30 -8.23 3.55 1.34
CA GLU A 30 -7.15 2.95 0.56
C GLU A 30 -5.82 3.25 1.25
N ILE A 31 -4.97 2.24 1.37
CA ILE A 31 -3.58 2.37 1.83
C ILE A 31 -2.69 1.82 0.73
N ASP A 32 -1.89 2.70 0.13
CA ASP A 32 -0.89 2.29 -0.84
C ASP A 32 0.43 1.92 -0.15
N VAL A 33 1.01 0.79 -0.51
CA VAL A 33 2.27 0.31 0.05
C VAL A 33 3.26 -0.04 -1.05
N TYR A 34 4.52 0.35 -0.90
CA TYR A 34 5.59 -0.18 -1.73
C TYR A 34 6.17 -1.42 -1.07
N VAL A 35 6.32 -2.49 -1.85
CA VAL A 35 6.87 -3.77 -1.40
C VAL A 35 7.94 -4.23 -2.40
N PRO A 36 8.85 -5.14 -2.01
CA PRO A 36 9.73 -5.78 -2.99
C PRO A 36 8.91 -6.41 -4.11
N ARG A 37 9.38 -6.26 -5.36
CA ARG A 37 8.70 -6.80 -6.53
C ARG A 37 8.52 -8.31 -6.41
N GLY A 38 7.31 -8.81 -6.66
CA GLY A 38 6.97 -10.23 -6.53
C GLY A 38 6.75 -10.68 -5.08
N SER A 39 6.43 -9.74 -4.19
CA SER A 39 6.02 -10.07 -2.82
C SER A 39 4.74 -10.91 -2.80
N SER A 40 4.62 -11.80 -1.82
CA SER A 40 3.40 -12.59 -1.62
C SER A 40 2.29 -11.74 -1.01
N ASP A 41 1.02 -12.14 -1.22
CA ASP A 41 -0.14 -11.53 -0.59
C ASP A 41 -0.01 -11.46 0.95
N THR A 42 0.52 -12.51 1.58
CA THR A 42 0.78 -12.54 3.02
C THR A 42 1.77 -11.45 3.46
N TYR A 43 2.84 -11.23 2.68
CA TYR A 43 3.80 -10.18 2.99
C TYR A 43 3.18 -8.79 2.84
N ILE A 44 2.43 -8.57 1.76
CA ILE A 44 1.75 -7.29 1.51
C ILE A 44 0.76 -6.98 2.64
N ARG A 45 -0.05 -7.96 3.07
CA ARG A 45 -0.98 -7.79 4.20
C ARG A 45 -0.27 -7.49 5.50
N ALA A 46 0.87 -8.13 5.78
CA ALA A 46 1.67 -7.85 6.97
C ALA A 46 2.24 -6.42 6.96
N ALA A 47 2.69 -5.95 5.78
CA ALA A 47 3.15 -4.58 5.58
C ALA A 47 2.03 -3.55 5.85
N VAL A 48 0.84 -3.79 5.32
CA VAL A 48 -0.35 -2.94 5.55
C VAL A 48 -0.75 -2.95 7.02
N GLN A 49 -0.76 -4.13 7.66
CA GLN A 49 -1.11 -4.24 9.08
C GLN A 49 -0.16 -3.42 9.96
N ALA A 50 1.14 -3.42 9.64
CA ALA A 50 2.11 -2.61 10.38
C ALA A 50 1.84 -1.09 10.28
N ILE A 51 1.25 -0.62 9.18
CA ILE A 51 0.81 0.78 9.02
C ILE A 51 -0.46 1.02 9.84
N LEU A 52 -1.44 0.12 9.76
CA LEU A 52 -2.67 0.21 10.55
C LEU A 52 -2.38 0.30 12.05
N ASP A 53 -1.47 -0.54 12.54
CA ASP A 53 -1.10 -0.60 13.96
C ASP A 53 -0.34 0.66 14.43
N ALA A 54 0.34 1.35 13.52
CA ALA A 54 1.16 2.53 13.82
C ALA A 54 0.38 3.85 13.72
N ASP A 55 -0.42 4.01 12.67
CA ASP A 55 -0.91 5.31 12.21
C ASP A 55 -2.45 5.43 12.21
N TYR A 56 -3.18 4.32 12.33
CA TYR A 56 -4.63 4.30 12.23
C TYR A 56 -5.33 3.88 13.54
N VAL A 57 -6.64 4.14 13.62
CA VAL A 57 -7.46 3.75 14.77
C VAL A 57 -7.66 2.22 14.81
N PRO A 58 -7.65 1.61 16.01
CA PRO A 58 -7.94 0.18 16.15
C PRO A 58 -9.30 -0.22 15.56
N GLY A 59 -9.38 -1.43 15.01
CA GLY A 59 -10.62 -2.03 14.51
C GLY A 59 -10.83 -1.96 12.99
N LEU A 60 -9.91 -1.34 12.25
CA LEU A 60 -9.83 -1.48 10.80
C LEU A 60 -9.30 -2.87 10.42
N ASN A 61 -9.89 -3.47 9.38
CA ASN A 61 -9.46 -4.75 8.83
C ASN A 61 -9.10 -4.59 7.35
N ILE A 62 -8.15 -5.39 6.88
CA ILE A 62 -7.81 -5.49 5.47
C ILE A 62 -8.89 -6.31 4.75
N ILE A 63 -9.69 -5.66 3.93
CA ILE A 63 -10.81 -6.26 3.19
C ILE A 63 -10.34 -6.79 1.84
N GLY A 64 -9.37 -6.14 1.22
CA GLY A 64 -8.84 -6.51 -0.08
C GLY A 64 -7.46 -5.94 -0.32
N VAL A 65 -6.74 -6.55 -1.25
CA VAL A 65 -5.44 -6.10 -1.73
C VAL A 65 -5.45 -6.26 -3.25
N THR A 66 -5.04 -5.24 -3.97
CA THR A 66 -5.00 -5.22 -5.45
C THR A 66 -3.73 -4.55 -5.94
N GLU A 67 -3.30 -4.89 -7.15
CA GLU A 67 -2.25 -4.14 -7.84
C GLU A 67 -2.67 -2.66 -7.93
N PHE A 68 -1.72 -1.76 -7.71
CA PHE A 68 -1.96 -0.32 -7.77
C PHE A 68 -2.42 0.09 -9.18
N THR A 69 -3.58 0.73 -9.27
CA THR A 69 -4.18 1.15 -10.55
C THR A 69 -3.99 2.64 -10.85
N GLY A 70 -3.33 3.39 -9.95
CA GLY A 70 -2.96 4.79 -10.19
C GLY A 70 -1.81 4.96 -11.19
N ALA A 71 -1.61 6.19 -11.67
CA ALA A 71 -0.55 6.49 -12.63
C ALA A 71 0.83 6.50 -11.95
N THR A 72 1.67 5.50 -12.24
CA THR A 72 3.08 5.51 -11.83
C THR A 72 3.92 6.29 -12.83
N ILE A 73 4.54 7.39 -12.40
CA ILE A 73 5.49 8.16 -13.24
C ILE A 73 6.91 7.66 -12.94
N TYR A 74 7.47 6.90 -13.88
CA TYR A 74 8.91 6.59 -13.88
C TYR A 74 9.65 7.77 -14.52
N THR A 75 10.41 8.54 -13.74
CA THR A 75 11.41 9.45 -14.34
C THR A 75 12.63 8.63 -14.73
N ALA A 76 12.71 8.26 -16.00
CA ALA A 76 13.96 7.77 -16.58
C ALA A 76 14.98 8.92 -16.59
N GLY A 77 15.87 8.96 -15.59
CA GLY A 77 17.09 9.75 -15.65
C GLY A 77 17.09 11.12 -14.95
N ALA A 78 16.77 11.19 -13.65
CA ALA A 78 17.25 12.32 -12.84
C ALA A 78 18.73 12.09 -12.46
N GLN A 79 19.64 12.23 -13.44
CA GLN A 79 21.01 12.64 -13.14
C GLN A 79 20.99 14.15 -12.88
N ARG A 80 21.30 14.55 -11.65
CA ARG A 80 22.15 15.68 -11.29
C ARG A 80 22.47 15.67 -9.80
#